data_AF-K6PMT4-F1
#
_entry.id   AF-K6PMT4-F1
#
_cell.length_a   1.000
_cell.length_b   1.000
_cell.length_c   1.000
_cell.angle_alpha   90.00
_cell.angle_beta   90.00
_cell.angle_gamma   90.00
#
_symmetry.space_group_name_H-M   'P 1'
#
loop_
_entity.id
_entity.type
_entity.pdbx_description
1 polymer ?
#
loop_
_entity_poly.entity_id
_entity_poly.type
_entity_poly.pdbx_seq_one_letter_code
_entity_poly.pdbx_strand_id
1 'polypeptide(L)'
;MMGVLGWVAAIVAGLILGWAVGRYAIGGRQFPGNLPGSLVTGVIGGVLGAFIPGNWGWTLDGANMIAAILASAVLTWLVGYFGGKQESKSAGTSS
;
A
#
# COMPACT_ATOMS: atom_id res chain seq x y z
N MET A 1 17.09 14.59 3.29
CA MET A 1 16.03 14.98 2.33
C MET A 1 16.09 13.99 1.19
N MET A 2 14.98 13.36 0.82
CA MET A 2 14.95 12.46 -0.34
C MET A 2 15.00 13.26 -1.63
N GLY A 3 15.81 12.82 -2.59
CA GLY A 3 15.77 13.37 -3.93
C GLY A 3 14.57 12.85 -4.72
N VAL A 4 14.33 13.45 -5.88
CA VAL A 4 13.15 13.20 -6.73
C VAL A 4 13.07 11.72 -7.16
N LEU A 5 14.21 11.06 -7.40
CA LEU A 5 14.25 9.66 -7.80
C LEU A 5 13.82 8.74 -6.66
N GLY A 6 14.15 9.10 -5.41
CA GLY A 6 13.76 8.35 -4.21
C GLY A 6 12.24 8.38 -3.99
N TRP A 7 11.62 9.55 -4.20
CA TRP A 7 10.18 9.71 -4.17
C TRP A 7 9.46 8.89 -5.23
N VAL A 8 9.93 8.98 -6.48
CA VAL A 8 9.37 8.20 -7.59
C VAL A 8 9.50 6.71 -7.31
N ALA A 9 10.67 6.25 -6.87
CA ALA A 9 10.90 4.85 -6.55
C ALA A 9 10.00 4.34 -5.42
N ALA A 10 9.82 5.12 -4.33
CA ALA A 10 8.95 4.75 -3.22
C ALA A 10 7.47 4.66 -3.64
N ILE A 11 7.01 5.59 -4.47
CA ILE A 11 5.63 5.59 -4.99
C ILE A 11 5.43 4.39 -5.92
N VAL A 12 6.34 4.16 -6.87
CA VAL A 12 6.26 3.05 -7.83
C VAL A 12 6.33 1.70 -7.10
N ALA A 13 7.25 1.54 -6.15
CA ALA A 13 7.34 0.34 -5.31
C ALA A 13 6.04 0.15 -4.51
N GLY A 14 5.52 1.20 -3.89
CA GLY A 14 4.26 1.17 -3.16
C GLY A 14 3.05 0.81 -4.04
N LEU A 15 3.01 1.27 -5.29
CA LEU A 15 1.95 0.96 -6.24
C LEU A 15 1.98 -0.50 -6.66
N ILE A 16 3.18 -1.01 -6.99
CA ILE A 16 3.39 -2.42 -7.39
C ILE A 16 3.05 -3.35 -6.23
N LEU A 17 3.50 -3.04 -5.02
CA LEU A 17 3.20 -3.85 -3.84
C LEU A 17 1.75 -3.73 -3.38
N GLY A 18 1.18 -2.53 -3.37
CA GLY A 18 -0.23 -2.31 -3.08
C GLY A 18 -1.11 -3.13 -4.02
N TRP A 19 -0.78 -3.15 -5.31
CA TRP A 19 -1.47 -3.99 -6.28
C TRP A 19 -1.25 -5.49 -6.03
N ALA A 20 0.01 -5.91 -5.83
CA ALA A 20 0.36 -7.32 -5.64
C ALA A 20 -0.27 -7.89 -4.37
N VAL A 21 -0.22 -7.17 -3.24
CA VAL A 21 -0.82 -7.60 -1.97
C VAL A 21 -2.35 -7.60 -2.07
N GLY A 22 -2.96 -6.57 -2.68
CA GLY A 22 -4.39 -6.56 -2.93
C GLY A 22 -4.88 -7.71 -3.79
N ARG A 23 -4.12 -8.07 -4.83
CA ARG A 23 -4.46 -9.15 -5.76
C ARG A 23 -4.18 -10.53 -5.18
N TYR A 24 -3.00 -10.75 -4.60
CA TYR A 24 -2.52 -12.08 -4.19
C TYR A 24 -2.81 -12.42 -2.73
N ALA A 25 -2.69 -11.48 -1.79
CA ALA A 25 -2.91 -11.77 -0.37
C ALA A 25 -4.39 -11.75 0.02
N ILE A 26 -5.21 -10.99 -0.73
CA ILE A 26 -6.60 -10.68 -0.37
C ILE A 26 -7.59 -11.12 -1.47
N GLY A 27 -7.15 -11.99 -2.40
CA GLY A 27 -7.93 -12.51 -3.54
C GLY A 27 -9.24 -13.24 -3.27
N GLY A 28 -9.78 -13.19 -2.04
CA GLY A 28 -11.13 -13.62 -1.68
C GLY A 28 -11.83 -12.78 -0.59
N ARG A 29 -11.21 -11.72 -0.06
CA ARG A 29 -11.86 -10.77 0.86
C ARG A 29 -12.02 -9.43 0.14
N GLN A 30 -13.21 -8.85 0.19
CA GLN A 30 -13.47 -7.53 -0.38
C GLN A 30 -12.60 -6.50 0.34
N PHE A 31 -11.55 -6.04 -0.33
CA PHE A 31 -10.75 -4.91 0.10
C PHE A 31 -11.65 -3.66 0.09
N PRO A 32 -11.68 -2.82 1.15
CA PRO A 32 -12.45 -1.57 1.12
C PRO A 32 -11.99 -0.71 -0.08
N GLY A 33 -12.87 -0.54 -1.06
CA GLY A 33 -12.56 0.20 -2.29
C GLY A 33 -11.79 -0.58 -3.36
N ASN A 34 -11.82 -1.92 -3.35
CA ASN A 34 -11.28 -2.82 -4.38
C ASN A 34 -9.82 -2.47 -4.80
N LEU A 35 -9.53 -2.50 -6.10
CA LEU A 35 -8.20 -2.21 -6.66
C LEU A 35 -7.70 -0.79 -6.30
N PRO A 36 -8.52 0.28 -6.42
CA PRO A 36 -8.10 1.63 -6.04
C PRO A 36 -7.66 1.77 -4.57
N GLY A 37 -8.40 1.17 -3.62
CA GLY A 37 -8.09 1.26 -2.20
C GLY A 37 -6.75 0.62 -1.85
N SER A 38 -6.44 -0.51 -2.48
CA SER A 38 -5.18 -1.22 -2.29
C SER A 38 -3.98 -0.44 -2.85
N LEU A 39 -4.15 0.23 -3.99
CA LEU A 39 -3.11 1.06 -4.61
C LEU A 39 -2.78 2.28 -3.76
N VAL A 40 -3.79 3.02 -3.30
CA VAL A 40 -3.60 4.21 -2.46
C VAL A 40 -2.93 3.85 -1.14
N THR A 41 -3.39 2.76 -0.51
CA THR A 41 -2.77 2.24 0.72
C THR A 41 -1.31 1.84 0.48
N GLY A 42 -1.04 1.18 -0.65
CA GLY A 42 0.31 0.78 -1.04
C GLY A 42 1.25 1.98 -1.24
N VAL A 43 0.78 3.04 -1.88
CA VAL A 43 1.54 4.29 -2.07
C VAL A 43 1.82 4.97 -0.74
N ILE A 44 0.81 5.09 0.13
CA ILE A 44 0.97 5.69 1.46
C ILE A 44 1.99 4.89 2.28
N GLY A 45 1.90 3.55 2.28
CA GLY A 45 2.87 2.71 2.99
C GLY A 45 4.27 2.77 2.38
N GLY A 46 4.38 2.87 1.05
CA GLY A 46 5.67 3.03 0.35
C GLY A 46 6.35 4.35 0.72
N VAL A 47 5.60 5.45 0.69
CA VAL A 47 6.10 6.77 1.09
C VAL A 47 6.47 6.79 2.57
N LEU A 48 5.57 6.34 3.47
CA LEU A 48 5.85 6.32 4.91
C LEU A 48 7.05 5.41 5.26
N GLY A 49 7.16 4.26 4.59
CA GLY A 49 8.28 3.34 4.80
C GLY A 49 9.60 3.91 4.30
N ALA A 50 9.59 4.67 3.20
CA ALA A 50 10.78 5.35 2.72
C ALA A 50 11.33 6.34 3.76
N PHE A 51 10.45 6.99 4.54
CA PHE A 51 10.82 7.93 5.60
C PHE A 51 11.35 7.29 6.88
N ILE A 52 11.24 5.96 7.03
CA ILE A 52 11.77 5.27 8.21
C ILE A 52 13.29 5.48 8.24
N PRO A 53 13.81 6.21 9.25
CA PRO A 53 15.22 6.56 9.30
C PRO A 53 16.02 5.33 9.69
N GLY A 54 16.70 4.76 8.70
CA GLY A 54 17.57 3.64 8.93
C GLY A 54 18.21 3.20 7.63
N ASN A 55 19.53 3.30 7.50
CA ASN A 55 20.24 2.92 6.28
C ASN A 55 20.53 1.40 6.22
N TRP A 56 19.59 0.59 6.73
CA TRP A 56 19.76 -0.85 6.94
C TRP A 56 19.41 -1.68 5.70
N GLY A 57 19.60 -1.12 4.50
CA GLY A 57 19.12 -1.74 3.28
C GLY A 57 19.47 -0.96 2.03
N TRP A 58 18.91 -1.41 0.90
CA TRP A 58 19.06 -0.71 -0.38
C TRP A 58 18.34 0.64 -0.32
N THR A 59 19.14 1.70 -0.36
CA THR A 59 18.69 3.08 -0.40
C THR A 59 18.79 3.61 -1.83
N LEU A 60 17.69 4.17 -2.33
CA LEU A 60 17.62 4.84 -3.62
C LEU A 60 17.42 6.33 -3.35
N ASP A 61 18.45 7.14 -3.62
CA ASP A 61 18.38 8.60 -3.53
C ASP A 61 17.89 9.12 -2.15
N GLY A 62 18.38 8.46 -1.09
CA GLY A 62 18.02 8.76 0.31
C GLY A 62 16.73 8.12 0.82
N ALA A 63 16.04 7.33 -0.01
CA ALA A 63 14.85 6.58 0.37
C ALA A 63 15.16 5.09 0.60
N ASN A 64 14.84 4.56 1.78
CA ASN A 64 15.04 3.13 2.07
C ASN A 64 13.95 2.30 1.37
N MET A 65 14.32 1.62 0.29
CA MET A 65 13.38 0.84 -0.52
C MET A 65 12.86 -0.38 0.23
N ILE A 66 13.69 -1.02 1.05
CA ILE A 66 13.27 -2.20 1.82
C ILE A 66 12.19 -1.81 2.83
N ALA A 67 12.40 -0.69 3.53
CA ALA A 67 11.43 -0.16 4.47
C ALA A 67 10.13 0.29 3.76
N ALA A 68 10.24 0.94 2.59
CA ALA A 68 9.10 1.30 1.75
C ALA A 68 8.26 0.07 1.34
N ILE A 69 8.92 -0.98 0.87
CA ILE A 69 8.30 -2.24 0.45
C ILE A 69 7.58 -2.90 1.64
N LEU A 70 8.26 -3.05 2.78
CA LEU A 70 7.70 -3.68 3.97
C LEU A 70 6.52 -2.88 4.54
N ALA A 71 6.67 -1.56 4.68
CA ALA A 71 5.60 -0.71 5.17
C ALA A 71 4.40 -0.73 4.23
N SER A 72 4.61 -0.69 2.91
CA SER A 72 3.56 -0.83 1.90
C SER A 72 2.82 -2.17 2.03
N ALA A 73 3.55 -3.28 2.14
CA ALA A 73 2.97 -4.59 2.28
C ALA A 73 2.15 -4.74 3.57
N VAL A 74 2.71 -4.29 4.70
CA VAL A 74 2.08 -4.36 6.02
C VAL A 74 0.84 -3.47 6.09
N LEU A 75 0.92 -2.21 5.62
CA LEU A 75 -0.25 -1.32 5.59
C LEU A 75 -1.35 -1.90 4.72
N THR A 76 -0.99 -2.35 3.51
CA THR A 76 -1.97 -2.93 2.56
C THR A 76 -2.63 -4.15 3.19
N TRP A 77 -1.85 -5.05 3.77
CA TRP A 77 -2.40 -6.21 4.47
C TRP A 77 -3.31 -5.82 5.65
N LEU A 78 -2.90 -4.86 6.49
CA LEU A 78 -3.70 -4.38 7.63
C LEU A 78 -5.02 -3.76 7.17
N VAL A 79 -4.99 -2.85 6.20
CA VAL A 79 -6.20 -2.19 5.69
C VAL A 79 -7.14 -3.20 5.05
N GLY A 80 -6.63 -4.17 4.31
CA GLY A 80 -7.44 -5.24 3.76
C GLY A 80 -8.04 -6.16 4.84
N TYR A 81 -7.27 -6.45 5.90
CA TYR A 81 -7.73 -7.28 7.00
C TYR A 81 -8.82 -6.61 7.85
N PHE A 82 -8.62 -5.35 8.23
CA PHE A 82 -9.56 -4.59 9.08
C PHE A 82 -10.72 -3.95 8.31
N GLY A 83 -10.50 -3.64 7.03
CA GLY A 83 -11.48 -2.96 6.18
C GLY A 83 -12.56 -3.85 5.57
N GLY A 84 -12.45 -5.18 5.68
CA GLY A 84 -13.43 -6.15 5.16
C GLY A 84 -14.79 -6.18 5.88
N LYS A 85 -15.25 -5.06 6.45
CA LYS A 85 -16.55 -4.93 7.14
C LYS A 85 -17.54 -3.99 6.46
N GLN A 86 -17.27 -3.52 5.24
CA GLN A 86 -18.16 -2.59 4.54
C GLN A 86 -18.55 -3.05 3.14
N GLU A 87 -19.25 -4.19 3.04
CA GLU A 87 -20.22 -4.39 1.96
C GLU A 87 -21.44 -5.16 2.49
N SER A 88 -22.20 -4.48 3.33
CA SER A 88 -23.62 -4.79 3.57
C SER A 88 -24.38 -3.47 3.59
N LYS A 89 -24.19 -2.63 2.57
CA LYS A 89 -25.02 -1.44 2.37
C LYS A 89 -25.13 -1.05 0.88
N SER A 90 -25.53 -2.02 0.05
CA SER A 90 -26.24 -1.72 -1.20
C SER A 90 -27.35 -2.76 -1.43
N ALA A 91 -28.05 -3.12 -0.36
CA ALA A 91 -29.40 -3.68 -0.44
C ALA A 91 -30.33 -2.58 0.05
N GLY A 92 -30.82 -1.72 -0.85
CA GLY A 92 -31.72 -0.65 -0.45
C GLY A 92 -31.82 0.53 -1.40
N THR A 93 -31.97 0.30 -2.71
CA THR A 93 -32.83 1.16 -3.52
C THR A 93 -33.60 0.24 -4.48
N SER A 94 -34.60 -0.43 -3.91
CA SER A 94 -35.80 -0.79 -4.64
C SER A 94 -36.50 0.48 -5.08
N SER A 95 -36.77 0.61 -6.39
CA SER A 95 -38.03 1.07 -7.01
C SER A 95 -37.79 1.38 -8.48
#